data_AF-A0A843M3L6-F1
#
_entry.id   AF-A0A843M3L6-F1
#
_cell.length_a   1.000
_cell.length_b   1.000
_cell.length_c   1.000
_cell.angle_alpha   90.00
_cell.angle_beta   90.00
_cell.angle_gamma   90.00
#
_symmetry.space_group_name_H-M   'P 1'
#
loop_
_entity.id
_entity.type
_entity.pdbx_description
1 polymer ?
#
loop_
_entity_poly.entity_id
_entity_poly.type
_entity_poly.pdbx_seq_one_letter_code
_entity_poly.pdbx_strand_id
1 'polypeptide(L)'
;MFRVTYKNLCELDATNENKLLKGWKKVPLCDIANITMGQSPPSEYYNNENLGLPFFQGVTDFGDRYPKVTIYCTKEQKVANPGDILFNVRAPVGRINIAPEKLIIGTSPPENL
;
A
#
# COMPACT_ATOMS: atom_id res chain seq x y z
N MET A 1 1.48 -6.83 0.26
CA MET A 1 0.48 -5.73 0.28
C MET A 1 0.44 -5.02 -1.09
N PHE A 2 -0.41 -4.01 -1.28
CA PHE A 2 -0.27 -3.03 -2.37
C PHE A 2 -0.47 -1.59 -1.88
N ARG A 3 0.01 -0.63 -2.67
CA ARG A 3 -0.34 0.79 -2.47
C ARG A 3 -1.39 1.25 -3.48
N VAL A 4 -2.23 2.19 -3.06
CA VAL A 4 -3.24 2.86 -3.88
C VAL A 4 -2.94 4.35 -3.92
N THR A 5 -2.95 4.91 -5.12
CA THR A 5 -2.84 6.37 -5.36
C THR A 5 -3.99 6.84 -6.22
N TYR A 6 -4.42 8.08 -6.04
CA TYR A 6 -5.50 8.64 -6.84
C TYR A 6 -5.04 8.95 -8.27
N LYS A 7 -5.88 8.69 -9.27
CA LYS A 7 -5.69 9.21 -10.62
C LYS A 7 -6.20 10.64 -10.67
N ASN A 8 -5.54 11.51 -11.43
CA ASN A 8 -6.15 12.80 -11.78
C ASN A 8 -7.41 12.51 -12.59
N LEU A 9 -8.57 12.87 -12.03
CA LEU A 9 -9.87 12.56 -12.61
C LEU A 9 -10.21 13.60 -13.67
N CYS A 10 -9.95 13.28 -14.93
CA CYS A 10 -10.70 13.85 -16.04
C CYS A 10 -11.75 12.82 -16.45
N GLU A 11 -13.02 13.18 -16.26
CA GLU A 11 -14.23 12.53 -16.79
C GLU A 11 -14.38 11.03 -16.49
N LEU A 12 -15.06 10.73 -15.38
CA LEU A 12 -15.56 9.38 -15.09
C LEU A 12 -17.02 9.26 -15.55
N ASP A 13 -17.25 8.37 -16.51
CA ASP A 13 -18.58 7.95 -16.91
C ASP A 13 -19.13 6.91 -15.91
N ALA A 14 -20.29 7.20 -15.34
CA ALA A 14 -20.91 6.37 -14.31
C ALA A 14 -22.01 5.49 -14.89
N THR A 15 -22.09 4.24 -14.46
CA THR A 15 -23.22 3.36 -14.74
C THR A 15 -24.35 3.61 -13.73
N ASN A 16 -25.57 3.78 -14.23
CA ASN A 16 -26.76 4.04 -13.43
C ASN A 16 -27.31 2.75 -12.84
N GLU A 17 -27.09 2.53 -11.54
CA GLU A 17 -27.85 1.58 -10.73
C GLU A 17 -28.64 2.36 -9.66
N ASN A 18 -29.97 2.26 -9.75
CA ASN A 18 -30.95 3.01 -8.97
C ASN A 18 -30.92 2.69 -7.46
N LYS A 19 -30.08 3.38 -6.66
CA LYS A 19 -30.31 3.68 -5.21
C LYS A 19 -29.29 4.62 -4.55
N LEU A 20 -28.60 5.49 -5.29
CA LEU A 20 -27.56 6.36 -4.72
C LEU A 20 -28.10 7.76 -4.41
N LEU A 21 -27.55 8.41 -3.38
CA LEU A 21 -27.83 9.82 -3.08
C LEU A 21 -27.47 10.69 -4.29
N LYS A 22 -28.22 11.78 -4.51
CA LYS A 22 -27.97 12.71 -5.62
C LYS A 22 -26.51 13.19 -5.61
N GLY A 23 -25.80 13.00 -6.71
CA GLY A 23 -24.39 13.38 -6.86
C GLY A 23 -23.37 12.26 -6.59
N TRP A 24 -23.80 11.13 -6.00
CA TRP A 24 -22.93 9.97 -5.83
C TRP A 24 -22.94 9.09 -7.07
N LYS A 25 -21.75 8.62 -7.46
CA LYS A 25 -21.54 7.72 -8.59
C LYS A 25 -20.81 6.47 -8.09
N LYS A 26 -21.31 5.29 -8.46
CA LYS A 26 -20.58 4.03 -8.28
C LYS A 26 -19.65 3.88 -9.47
N VAL A 27 -18.35 3.84 -9.18
CA VAL A 27 -17.30 3.70 -10.20
C VAL A 27 -16.35 2.57 -9.78
N PRO A 28 -15.83 1.77 -10.73
CA PRO A 28 -14.73 0.87 -10.49
C PRO A 28 -13.52 1.59 -9.87
N LEU A 29 -12.87 0.97 -8.87
CA LEU A 29 -11.69 1.57 -8.22
C LEU A 29 -10.55 1.82 -9.22
N CYS A 30 -10.40 0.95 -10.21
CA CYS A 30 -9.39 1.09 -11.27
C CYS A 30 -9.56 2.36 -12.11
N ASP A 31 -10.75 2.96 -12.13
CA ASP A 31 -11.00 4.16 -12.92
C ASP A 31 -10.50 5.40 -12.18
N ILE A 32 -10.49 5.35 -10.85
CA ILE A 32 -10.13 6.49 -9.99
C ILE A 32 -8.78 6.37 -9.31
N ALA A 33 -8.14 5.20 -9.38
CA ALA A 33 -6.92 4.94 -8.66
C ALA A 33 -5.93 4.06 -9.44
N ASN A 34 -4.64 4.28 -9.18
CA ASN A 34 -3.56 3.39 -9.57
C ASN A 34 -3.26 2.44 -8.40
N ILE A 35 -3.25 1.15 -8.69
CA ILE A 35 -2.90 0.09 -7.73
C ILE A 35 -1.50 -0.41 -8.09
N THR A 36 -0.56 -0.35 -7.16
CA THR A 36 0.81 -0.87 -7.34
C THR A 36 1.08 -1.98 -6.33
N MET A 37 1.24 -3.20 -6.84
CA MET A 37 1.60 -4.35 -6.01
C MET A 37 3.00 -4.17 -5.41
N GLY A 38 3.14 -4.60 -4.16
CA GLY A 38 4.44 -4.70 -3.51
C GLY A 38 5.30 -5.81 -4.13
N GLN A 39 6.59 -5.75 -3.85
CA GLN A 39 7.57 -6.73 -4.27
C GLN A 39 8.66 -6.77 -3.21
N SER A 40 8.94 -7.96 -2.68
CA SER A 40 9.97 -8.13 -1.66
C SER A 40 11.35 -8.20 -2.32
N PRO A 41 12.31 -7.34 -1.92
CA PRO A 41 13.72 -7.50 -2.28
C PRO A 41 14.30 -8.82 -1.73
N PRO A 42 15.46 -9.27 -2.24
CA PRO A 42 16.22 -10.38 -1.65
C PRO A 42 16.62 -10.13 -0.19
N SER A 43 16.72 -11.18 0.64
CA SER A 43 16.94 -11.07 2.09
C SER A 43 18.25 -10.38 2.50
N GLU A 44 19.26 -10.38 1.63
CA GLU A 44 20.55 -9.70 1.85
C GLU A 44 20.46 -8.18 2.04
N TYR A 45 19.36 -7.54 1.61
CA TYR A 45 19.20 -6.08 1.69
C TYR A 45 18.49 -5.61 2.97
N TYR A 46 18.03 -6.52 3.83
CA TYR A 46 17.26 -6.17 5.02
C TYR A 46 18.15 -6.01 6.24
N ASN A 47 17.76 -5.13 7.16
CA ASN A 47 18.55 -4.84 8.35
C ASN A 47 17.68 -4.26 9.49
N ASN A 48 18.20 -4.34 10.71
CA ASN A 48 17.64 -3.72 11.91
C ASN A 48 18.42 -2.45 12.33
N GLU A 49 19.33 -1.97 11.48
CA GLU A 49 20.26 -0.86 11.76
C GLU A 49 19.77 0.48 11.19
N ASN A 50 18.52 0.54 10.71
CA ASN A 50 17.95 1.74 10.10
C ASN A 50 18.71 2.21 8.83
N LEU A 51 19.19 1.25 8.04
CA LEU A 51 19.84 1.53 6.76
C LEU A 51 18.83 1.39 5.62
N GLY A 52 18.69 2.46 4.81
CA GLY A 52 17.78 2.51 3.68
C GLY A 52 16.39 3.03 4.07
N LEU A 53 15.34 2.36 3.61
CA LEU A 53 13.95 2.74 3.89
C LEU A 53 13.24 1.70 4.75
N PRO A 54 12.23 2.10 5.55
CA PRO A 54 11.34 1.16 6.22
C PRO A 54 10.73 0.15 5.23
N PHE A 55 10.62 -1.10 5.64
CA PHE A 55 9.99 -2.14 4.84
C PHE A 55 8.73 -2.68 5.51
N PHE A 56 7.67 -2.85 4.74
CA PHE A 56 6.39 -3.38 5.20
C PHE A 56 5.83 -4.39 4.20
N GLN A 57 5.29 -5.51 4.68
CA GLN A 57 4.81 -6.58 3.80
C GLN A 57 3.37 -7.05 4.05
N GLY A 58 2.77 -6.68 5.19
CA GLY A 58 1.44 -7.15 5.57
C GLY A 58 0.94 -6.54 6.87
N VAL A 59 -0.04 -7.20 7.48
CA VAL A 59 -0.75 -6.69 8.67
C VAL A 59 0.08 -6.67 9.94
N THR A 60 1.16 -7.46 10.04
CA THR A 60 1.95 -7.62 11.27
C THR A 60 2.40 -6.27 11.82
N ASP A 61 2.74 -5.35 10.93
CA ASP A 61 3.25 -4.03 11.27
C ASP A 61 2.16 -2.94 11.23
N PHE A 62 0.90 -3.28 10.93
CA PHE A 62 -0.17 -2.28 10.82
C PHE A 62 -0.65 -1.83 12.20
N GLY A 63 -0.51 -0.53 12.48
CA GLY A 63 -1.19 0.12 13.59
C GLY A 63 -2.62 0.51 13.21
N ASP A 64 -3.23 1.36 14.04
CA ASP A 64 -4.60 1.85 13.83
C ASP A 64 -4.70 2.75 12.59
N ARG A 65 -3.65 3.54 12.31
CA ARG A 65 -3.60 4.47 11.18
C ARG A 65 -2.30 4.39 10.38
N TYR A 66 -1.18 4.21 11.06
CA TYR A 66 0.16 4.17 10.48
C TYR A 66 0.88 2.89 10.88
N PRO A 67 1.69 2.31 9.98
CA PRO A 67 2.43 1.11 10.29
C PRO A 67 3.59 1.45 11.23
N LYS A 68 4.01 0.46 12.03
CA LYS A 68 5.12 0.59 12.98
C LYS A 68 6.37 -0.03 12.38
N VAL A 69 7.41 0.75 12.18
CA VAL A 69 8.65 0.26 11.57
C VAL A 69 9.30 -0.79 12.45
N THR A 70 9.53 -1.97 11.90
CA THR A 70 10.21 -3.10 12.56
C THR A 70 11.51 -3.47 11.85
N ILE A 71 11.63 -3.15 10.56
CA ILE A 71 12.76 -3.53 9.71
C ILE A 71 12.97 -2.53 8.58
N TYR A 72 14.21 -2.47 8.08
CA TYR A 72 14.63 -1.59 6.99
C TYR A 72 15.20 -2.39 5.83
N CYS A 73 15.20 -1.79 4.63
CA CYS A 73 15.77 -2.37 3.43
C CYS A 73 16.54 -1.32 2.63
N THR A 74 17.76 -1.66 2.21
CA THR A 74 18.64 -0.79 1.42
C THR A 74 18.34 -0.79 -0.08
N LYS A 75 17.48 -1.70 -0.55
CA LYS A 75 17.13 -1.84 -1.97
C LYS A 75 15.72 -1.32 -2.26
N GLU A 76 15.66 -0.13 -2.84
CA GLU A 76 14.39 0.47 -3.28
C GLU A 76 13.83 -0.24 -4.53
N GLN A 77 12.82 -1.10 -4.37
CA GLN A 77 12.10 -1.73 -5.51
C GLN A 77 10.70 -1.15 -5.73
N LYS A 78 9.79 -1.39 -4.79
CA LYS A 78 8.42 -0.87 -4.83
C LYS A 78 8.23 0.07 -3.67
N VAL A 79 8.25 1.35 -3.97
CA VAL A 79 8.17 2.43 -2.98
C VAL A 79 6.73 2.93 -2.88
N ALA A 80 6.28 3.17 -1.65
CA ALA A 80 5.13 4.01 -1.36
C ALA A 80 5.61 5.34 -0.79
N ASN A 81 4.95 6.43 -1.20
CA ASN A 81 5.26 7.78 -0.75
C ASN A 81 4.36 8.20 0.42
N PRO A 82 4.73 9.25 1.17
CA PRO A 82 3.88 9.78 2.23
C PRO A 82 2.46 10.07 1.72
N GLY A 83 1.45 9.59 2.42
CA GLY A 83 0.04 9.73 2.06
C GLY A 83 -0.53 8.62 1.17
N ASP A 84 0.30 7.74 0.60
CA ASP A 84 -0.18 6.57 -0.13
C ASP A 84 -1.00 5.65 0.79
N ILE A 85 -2.10 5.10 0.26
CA ILE A 85 -2.93 4.16 1.00
C ILE A 85 -2.32 2.77 0.88
N LEU A 86 -2.04 2.12 2.01
CA LEU A 86 -1.50 0.77 2.08
C LEU A 86 -2.63 -0.21 2.35
N PHE A 87 -2.76 -1.23 1.49
CA PHE A 87 -3.81 -2.24 1.60
C PHE A 87 -3.22 -3.63 1.77
N ASN A 88 -3.66 -4.33 2.82
CA ASN A 88 -3.26 -5.70 3.06
C ASN A 88 -4.11 -6.70 2.26
N VAL A 89 -3.44 -7.58 1.53
CA VAL A 89 -4.04 -8.62 0.67
C VAL A 89 -3.91 -10.03 1.24
N ARG A 90 -3.15 -10.21 2.32
CA ARG A 90 -3.02 -11.50 3.01
C ARG A 90 -3.97 -11.53 4.21
N ALA A 91 -4.40 -12.71 4.64
CA ALA A 91 -5.26 -12.81 5.82
C ALA A 91 -4.60 -12.17 7.05
N PRO A 92 -5.35 -11.41 7.89
CA PRO A 92 -6.69 -10.86 7.65
C PRO A 92 -6.70 -9.80 6.53
N VAL A 93 -7.49 -10.06 5.48
CA VAL A 93 -7.59 -9.20 4.30
C VAL A 93 -8.34 -7.92 4.63
N GLY A 94 -8.03 -6.83 3.94
CA GLY A 94 -8.83 -5.60 4.01
C GLY A 94 -8.40 -4.60 5.07
N ARG A 95 -7.31 -4.88 5.79
CA ARG A 95 -6.70 -3.88 6.68
C ARG A 95 -6.04 -2.77 5.85
N ILE A 96 -6.30 -1.53 6.25
CA ILE A 96 -5.84 -0.31 5.57
C ILE A 96 -4.96 0.48 6.53
N ASN A 97 -3.89 1.07 6.02
CA ASN A 97 -3.03 2.03 6.70
C ASN A 97 -2.62 3.14 5.73
N ILE A 98 -1.97 4.18 6.23
CA ILE A 98 -1.42 5.28 5.42
C ILE A 98 0.10 5.25 5.58
N ALA A 99 0.84 5.42 4.48
CA ALA A 99 2.28 5.61 4.53
C ALA A 99 2.62 6.95 5.20
N PRO A 100 3.29 6.98 6.37
CA PRO A 100 3.67 8.24 7.03
C PRO A 100 4.90 8.87 6.40
N GLU A 101 5.74 8.05 5.76
CA GLU A 101 7.00 8.42 5.14
C GLU A 101 7.23 7.57 3.87
N LYS A 102 8.35 7.83 3.17
CA LYS A 102 8.77 7.02 2.04
C LYS A 102 9.18 5.63 2.56
N LEU A 103 8.58 4.57 2.03
CA LEU A 103 8.78 3.19 2.50
C LEU A 103 8.74 2.18 1.36
N ILE A 104 9.28 0.99 1.59
CA ILE A 104 9.26 -0.12 0.64
C ILE A 104 8.11 -1.07 1.00
N ILE A 105 7.33 -1.47 -0.01
CA ILE A 105 6.22 -2.40 0.13
C ILE A 105 6.55 -3.77 -0.46
N GLY A 106 6.47 -4.80 0.39
CA GLY A 106 6.70 -6.19 0.04
C GLY A 106 5.42 -6.99 -0.16
N THR A 107 5.59 -8.22 -0.64
CA THR A 107 4.54 -9.23 -0.66
C THR A 107 4.83 -10.35 0.30
N SER A 108 6.09 -10.76 0.47
CA SER A 108 6.55 -11.85 1.34
C SER A 108 7.53 -11.38 2.40
N PRO A 109 7.64 -12.11 3.53
CA PRO A 109 8.68 -11.82 4.50
C PRO A 109 10.04 -12.10 3.87
N PRO A 110 11.06 -11.33 4.21
CA PRO A 110 12.43 -11.73 3.97
C PRO A 110 12.73 -13.09 4.61
N GLU A 111 13.49 -13.92 3.90
CA GLU A 111 13.95 -15.21 4.38
C GLU A 111 15.16 -15.03 5.33
N ASN A 112 15.08 -15.59 6.54
CA ASN A 112 16.16 -15.66 7.54
C ASN A 112 16.60 -14.31 8.14
N LEU A 113 15.68 -13.55 8.73
CA LEU A 113 16.03 -12.47 9.67
C LEU A 113 16.00 -12.93 11.12
#